data_AF-A0A1Z4LNL7-F1
#
_entry.id   AF-A0A1Z4LNL7-F1
#
_cell.length_a   1.000
_cell.length_b   1.000
_cell.length_c   1.000
_cell.angle_alpha   90.00
_cell.angle_beta   90.00
_cell.angle_gamma   90.00
#
_symmetry.space_group_name_H-M   'P 1'
#
loop_
_entity.id
_entity.type
_entity.pdbx_description
1 polymer ?
#
loop_
_entity_poly.entity_id
_entity_poly.type
_entity_poly.pdbx_seq_one_letter_code
_entity_poly.pdbx_strand_id
1 'polypeptide(L)'
;MTPFIALLISLAIEIPIILLLTHFLQRFSSLVELLAMFALACGATLLTHPLAWTSNLVMIYNLEFPARIIIIEAIVFFIEGFLYAQVLDLGWKKGLYLSFIANLASYCVGMIFFKFMS
;
A
#
# COMPACT_ATOMS: atom_id res chain seq x y z
N MET A 1 15.90 -5.33 8.76
CA MET A 1 15.47 -4.03 8.20
C MET A 1 14.73 -3.25 9.27
N THR A 2 14.94 -1.93 9.39
CA THR A 2 14.19 -1.10 10.37
C THR A 2 12.79 -0.79 9.83
N PRO A 3 11.78 -0.53 10.69
CA PRO A 3 10.42 -0.16 10.25
C PRO A 3 10.41 1.07 9.35
N PHE A 4 11.33 2.01 9.60
CA PHE A 4 11.47 3.24 8.83
C PHE A 4 11.98 2.99 7.40
N ILE A 5 12.98 2.10 7.23
CA ILE A 5 13.48 1.73 5.90
C ILE A 5 12.39 1.00 5.12
N ALA A 6 11.64 0.10 5.78
CA ALA A 6 10.52 -0.60 5.17
C ALA A 6 9.48 0.38 4.62
N LEU A 7 9.10 1.38 5.43
CA LEU A 7 8.16 2.43 5.04
C LEU A 7 8.66 3.22 3.82
N LEU A 8 9.93 3.63 3.81
CA LEU A 8 10.50 4.37 2.68
C LEU A 8 10.48 3.55 1.38
N ILE A 9 10.75 2.24 1.47
CA ILE A 9 10.69 1.34 0.33
C ILE A 9 9.24 1.22 -0.17
N SER A 10 8.28 1.00 0.72
CA SER A 10 6.85 0.95 0.38
C SER A 10 6.39 2.22 -0.32
N LEU A 11 6.70 3.40 0.24
CA LEU A 11 6.38 4.69 -0.38
C LEU A 11 7.01 4.84 -1.78
N ALA A 12 8.28 4.46 -1.92
CA ALA A 12 9.00 4.57 -3.19
C ALA A 12 8.42 3.67 -4.30
N ILE A 13 7.73 2.58 -3.93
CA ILE A 13 7.12 1.63 -4.88
C ILE A 13 5.66 1.98 -5.13
N GLU A 14 4.89 2.17 -4.07
CA GLU A 14 3.44 2.32 -4.14
C GLU A 14 3.05 3.64 -4.80
N ILE A 15 3.72 4.74 -4.47
CA ILE A 15 3.37 6.07 -5.00
C ILE A 15 3.46 6.11 -6.54
N PRO A 16 4.57 5.72 -7.20
CA PRO A 16 4.62 5.70 -8.66
C PRO A 16 3.55 4.81 -9.29
N ILE A 17 3.26 3.66 -8.68
CA ILE A 17 2.24 2.73 -9.19
C ILE A 17 0.86 3.34 -9.10
N ILE A 18 0.51 3.92 -7.96
CA ILE A 18 -0.79 4.57 -7.75
C ILE A 18 -0.95 5.75 -8.72
N LEU A 19 0.07 6.61 -8.85
CA LEU A 19 0.01 7.74 -9.79
C LEU A 19 -0.16 7.27 -11.23
N LEU A 20 0.61 6.26 -11.66
CA LEU A 20 0.55 5.71 -13.01
C LEU A 20 -0.80 5.05 -13.29
N LEU A 21 -1.26 4.15 -12.43
CA LEU A 21 -2.53 3.45 -12.62
C LEU A 21 -3.70 4.39 -12.56
N THR A 22 -3.67 5.36 -11.64
CA THR A 22 -4.78 6.31 -11.54
C THR A 22 -4.83 7.20 -12.78
N HIS A 23 -3.68 7.60 -13.35
CA HIS A 23 -3.64 8.31 -14.64
C HIS A 23 -4.32 7.53 -15.78
N PHE A 24 -4.24 6.20 -15.78
CA PHE A 24 -4.95 5.35 -16.75
C PHE A 24 -6.43 5.15 -16.43
N LEU A 25 -6.80 5.10 -15.15
CA LEU A 25 -8.18 4.88 -14.71
C LEU A 25 -9.03 6.16 -14.71
N GLN A 26 -8.38 7.31 -14.57
CA GLN A 26 -8.96 8.64 -14.49
C GLN A 26 -7.97 9.66 -15.02
N ARG A 27 -8.40 10.45 -16.01
CA ARG A 27 -7.51 11.42 -16.65
C ARG A 27 -7.37 12.64 -15.76
N PHE A 28 -6.20 12.80 -15.15
CA PHE A 28 -5.87 14.03 -14.44
C PHE A 28 -5.59 15.16 -15.43
N SER A 29 -6.10 16.34 -15.11
CA SER A 29 -5.97 17.53 -15.94
C SER A 29 -5.14 18.62 -15.27
N SER A 30 -4.90 18.52 -13.95
CA SER A 30 -4.25 19.57 -13.18
C SER A 30 -3.13 19.06 -12.26
N LEU A 31 -2.14 19.92 -11.99
CA LEU A 31 -1.08 19.66 -11.01
C LEU A 31 -1.66 19.47 -9.59
N VAL A 32 -2.76 20.16 -9.29
CA VAL A 32 -3.44 20.08 -7.98
C VAL A 32 -3.98 18.68 -7.74
N GLU A 33 -4.59 18.06 -8.75
CA GLU A 33 -5.04 16.66 -8.67
C GLU A 33 -3.85 15.70 -8.47
N LEU A 34 -2.75 15.90 -9.19
CA LEU A 34 -1.55 15.08 -9.04
C LEU A 34 -0.97 15.16 -7.62
N LEU A 35 -0.89 16.36 -7.05
CA LEU A 35 -0.41 16.57 -5.68
C LEU A 35 -1.37 15.98 -4.64
N ALA A 36 -2.68 16.10 -4.84
CA ALA A 36 -3.68 15.49 -3.98
C ALA A 36 -3.57 13.96 -4.00
N MET A 37 -3.36 13.36 -5.17
CA MET A 37 -3.10 11.93 -5.33
C MET A 37 -1.84 11.48 -4.62
N PHE A 38 -0.74 12.22 -4.81
CA PHE A 38 0.51 11.93 -4.13
C PHE A 38 0.34 11.97 -2.61
N ALA A 39 -0.33 13.02 -2.10
CA ALA A 39 -0.61 13.16 -0.67
C ALA A 39 -1.51 12.04 -0.14
N LEU A 40 -2.53 11.63 -0.90
CA LEU A 40 -3.39 10.51 -0.54
C LEU A 40 -2.64 9.19 -0.49
N ALA A 41 -1.81 8.89 -1.50
CA ALA A 41 -0.98 7.70 -1.52
C ALA A 41 -0.04 7.66 -0.31
N CYS A 42 0.68 8.77 -0.05
CA CYS A 42 1.53 8.89 1.12
C CYS A 42 0.76 8.69 2.43
N GLY A 43 -0.39 9.37 2.56
CA GLY A 43 -1.21 9.32 3.77
C GLY A 43 -1.78 7.93 4.03
N ALA A 44 -2.20 7.22 2.98
CA ALA A 44 -2.67 5.85 3.06
C ALA A 44 -1.56 4.92 3.57
N THR A 45 -0.39 4.90 2.92
CA THR A 45 0.76 4.07 3.34
C THR A 45 1.26 4.45 4.74
N LEU A 46 1.31 5.74 5.09
CA LEU A 46 1.72 6.21 6.42
C LEU A 46 0.75 5.78 7.52
N LEU A 47 -0.54 5.62 7.18
CA LEU A 47 -1.55 5.12 8.10
C LEU A 47 -1.45 3.59 8.26
N THR A 48 -1.35 2.87 7.15
CA THR A 48 -1.43 1.41 7.13
C THR A 48 -0.13 0.74 7.53
N HIS A 49 1.03 1.29 7.17
CA HIS A 49 2.32 0.64 7.42
C HIS A 49 2.65 0.48 8.91
N PRO A 50 2.48 1.49 9.81
CA PRO A 50 2.67 1.30 11.24
C PRO A 50 1.70 0.26 11.83
N LEU A 51 0.45 0.23 11.34
CA LEU A 51 -0.55 -0.75 11.76
C LEU A 51 -0.16 -2.17 11.32
N ALA A 52 0.32 -2.32 10.08
CA ALA A 52 0.82 -3.59 9.55
C ALA A 52 2.00 -4.10 10.37
N TRP A 53 2.98 -3.23 10.66
CA TRP A 53 4.16 -3.57 11.45
C TRP A 53 3.79 -3.99 12.88
N THR A 54 2.98 -3.20 13.58
CA THR A 54 2.57 -3.53 14.96
C THR A 54 1.73 -4.81 15.00
N SER A 55 0.81 -4.99 14.04
CA SER A 55 0.01 -6.22 13.92
C SER A 55 0.90 -7.45 13.71
N ASN A 56 1.94 -7.31 12.87
CA ASN A 56 2.91 -8.36 12.60
C ASN A 56 3.64 -8.81 13.88
N LEU A 57 4.03 -7.85 14.73
CA LEU A 57 4.69 -8.13 16.01
C LEU A 57 3.76 -8.78 17.03
N VAL A 58 2.49 -8.34 17.11
CA VAL A 58 1.52 -8.91 18.05
C VAL A 58 1.16 -10.35 17.68
N MET A 59 1.02 -10.63 16.38
CA MET A 59 0.57 -11.94 15.91
C MET A 59 1.70 -12.99 15.85
N ILE A 60 2.98 -12.59 15.98
CA ILE A 60 4.14 -13.46 15.76
C ILE A 60 4.13 -14.73 16.63
N TYR A 61 3.52 -14.66 17.81
CA TYR A 61 3.46 -15.78 18.77
C TYR A 61 2.30 -16.75 18.53
N ASN A 62 1.28 -16.34 17.77
CA ASN A 62 0.02 -17.07 17.64
C ASN A 62 -0.21 -17.63 16.24
N LEU A 63 0.49 -17.10 15.23
CA LEU A 63 0.26 -17.42 13.84
C LEU A 63 1.58 -17.59 13.09
N GLU A 64 1.59 -18.55 12.16
CA GLU A 64 2.70 -18.71 11.22
C GLU A 64 2.80 -17.51 10.27
N PHE A 65 4.01 -17.28 9.76
CA PHE A 65 4.30 -16.13 8.91
C PHE A 65 3.37 -15.99 7.68
N PRO A 66 3.05 -17.07 6.91
CA PRO A 66 2.17 -16.94 5.75
C PRO A 66 0.76 -16.47 6.13
N ALA A 67 0.20 -17.02 7.21
CA ALA A 67 -1.14 -16.65 7.67
C ALA A 67 -1.19 -15.20 8.16
N ARG A 68 -0.17 -14.75 8.89
CA ARG A 68 -0.05 -13.36 9.35
C ARG A 68 -0.01 -12.37 8.23
N ILE A 69 0.86 -12.59 7.25
CA ILE A 69 0.99 -11.69 6.11
C ILE A 69 -0.32 -11.60 5.35
N ILE A 70 -0.97 -12.73 5.05
CA ILE A 70 -2.25 -12.71 4.32
C ILE A 70 -3.31 -11.86 5.05
N ILE A 71 -3.42 -11.99 6.38
CA ILE A 71 -4.38 -11.22 7.18
C ILE A 71 -4.04 -9.73 7.15
N ILE A 72 -2.77 -9.38 7.38
CA ILE A 72 -2.31 -7.99 7.43
C ILE A 72 -2.51 -7.33 6.07
N GLU A 73 -2.01 -7.95 5.00
CA GLU A 73 -2.13 -7.45 3.63
C GLU A 73 -3.59 -7.32 3.20
N ALA A 74 -4.47 -8.25 3.59
CA ALA A 74 -5.91 -8.14 3.31
C ALA A 74 -6.52 -6.91 3.98
N ILE A 75 -6.19 -6.65 5.25
CA ILE A 75 -6.68 -5.46 5.99
C ILE A 75 -6.15 -4.18 5.35
N VAL A 76 -4.85 -4.11 5.06
CA VAL A 76 -4.22 -2.96 4.39
C VAL A 76 -4.88 -2.70 3.05
N PHE A 77 -5.03 -3.73 2.23
CA PHE A 77 -5.70 -3.68 0.94
C PHE A 77 -7.11 -3.08 1.01
N PHE A 78 -7.91 -3.50 2.00
CA PHE A 78 -9.26 -2.96 2.16
C PHE A 78 -9.27 -1.50 2.64
N ILE A 79 -8.39 -1.14 3.58
CA ILE A 79 -8.30 0.23 4.10
C ILE A 79 -7.88 1.19 2.99
N GLU A 80 -6.77 0.91 2.31
CA GLU A 80 -6.26 1.79 1.26
C GLU A 80 -7.21 1.81 0.06
N GLY A 81 -7.73 0.66 -0.35
CA GLY A 81 -8.67 0.57 -1.45
C GLY A 81 -9.95 1.35 -1.19
N PHE A 82 -10.43 1.37 0.06
CA PHE A 82 -11.55 2.22 0.47
C PHE A 82 -11.18 3.71 0.43
N LEU A 83 -10.01 4.10 0.94
CA LEU A 83 -9.53 5.48 0.88
C LEU A 83 -9.44 5.98 -0.57
N TYR A 84 -8.84 5.18 -1.47
CA TYR A 84 -8.75 5.52 -2.89
C TYR A 84 -10.14 5.57 -3.55
N ALA A 85 -11.04 4.64 -3.23
CA ALA A 85 -12.39 4.65 -3.80
C ALA A 85 -13.18 5.90 -3.41
N GLN A 86 -13.10 6.32 -2.15
CA GLN A 86 -13.87 7.45 -1.62
C GLN A 86 -13.27 8.80 -2.03
N VAL A 87 -11.95 8.96 -1.88
CA VAL A 87 -11.30 10.26 -2.11
C VAL A 87 -11.21 10.59 -3.60
N LEU A 88 -11.13 9.57 -4.46
CA LEU A 88 -10.92 9.75 -5.90
C LEU A 88 -12.18 9.56 -6.75
N ASP A 89 -13.30 9.21 -6.11
CA ASP A 89 -14.57 8.93 -6.78
C ASP A 89 -14.45 7.86 -7.89
N LEU A 90 -13.53 6.90 -7.71
CA LEU A 90 -13.24 5.85 -8.69
C LEU A 90 -14.26 4.70 -8.67
N GLY A 91 -15.13 4.67 -7.65
CA GLY A 91 -15.95 3.53 -7.30
C GLY A 91 -15.12 2.41 -6.64
N TRP A 92 -15.76 1.64 -5.77
CA TRP A 92 -15.13 0.65 -4.89
C TRP A 92 -14.24 -0.36 -5.61
N LYS A 93 -14.67 -0.85 -6.79
CA LYS A 93 -13.89 -1.84 -7.57
C LYS A 93 -12.53 -1.30 -8.01
N LYS A 94 -12.49 -0.04 -8.48
CA LYS A 94 -11.24 0.57 -8.98
C LYS A 94 -10.32 0.96 -7.82
N GLY A 95 -10.87 1.46 -6.71
CA GLY A 95 -10.08 1.76 -5.51
C GLY A 95 -9.41 0.50 -4.95
N LEU A 96 -10.16 -0.60 -4.83
CA LEU A 96 -9.58 -1.90 -4.47
C LEU A 96 -8.54 -2.34 -5.49
N TYR A 97 -8.82 -2.28 -6.80
CA TYR A 97 -7.84 -2.65 -7.81
C TYR A 97 -6.52 -1.86 -7.68
N LEU A 98 -6.57 -0.55 -7.44
CA LEU A 98 -5.38 0.28 -7.20
C LEU A 98 -4.58 -0.22 -6.00
N SER A 99 -5.26 -0.41 -4.86
CA SER A 99 -4.60 -0.88 -3.65
C SER A 99 -4.01 -2.29 -3.83
N PHE A 100 -4.71 -3.20 -4.51
CA PHE A 100 -4.20 -4.55 -4.78
C PHE A 100 -2.88 -4.51 -5.54
N ILE A 101 -2.81 -3.76 -6.65
CA ILE A 101 -1.60 -3.73 -7.48
C ILE A 101 -0.44 -3.04 -6.74
N ALA A 102 -0.71 -1.96 -6.00
CA ALA A 102 0.30 -1.25 -5.22
C ALA A 102 0.88 -2.14 -4.11
N ASN A 103 0.02 -2.76 -3.29
CA ASN A 103 0.44 -3.66 -2.21
C ASN A 103 1.12 -4.92 -2.74
N LEU A 104 0.62 -5.51 -3.82
CA LEU A 104 1.24 -6.70 -4.42
C LEU A 104 2.67 -6.39 -4.90
N ALA A 105 2.89 -5.24 -5.53
CA ALA A 105 4.22 -4.82 -5.95
C ALA A 105 5.15 -4.55 -4.76
N SER A 106 4.65 -3.82 -3.75
CA SER A 106 5.35 -3.53 -2.49
C SER A 106 5.78 -4.82 -1.79
N TYR A 107 4.85 -5.78 -1.64
CA TYR A 107 5.08 -7.10 -1.08
C TYR A 107 6.12 -7.89 -1.87
N CYS A 108 6.00 -7.97 -3.20
CA CYS A 108 6.95 -8.71 -4.04
C CYS A 108 8.37 -8.17 -3.90
N VAL A 109 8.53 -6.84 -3.89
CA VAL A 109 9.84 -6.21 -3.68
C VAL A 109 10.33 -6.46 -2.25
N GLY A 110 9.47 -6.33 -1.24
CA GLY A 110 9.80 -6.64 0.15
C GLY A 110 10.31 -8.07 0.33
N MET A 111 9.68 -9.05 -0.32
CA MET A 111 10.10 -10.46 -0.31
C MET A 111 11.45 -10.68 -0.99
N ILE A 112 11.71 -9.97 -2.10
CA ILE A 112 13.02 -9.99 -2.77
C ILE A 112 14.10 -9.46 -1.82
N PHE A 113 13.88 -8.29 -1.21
CA PHE A 113 14.83 -7.73 -0.24
C PHE A 113 15.05 -8.66 0.95
N PHE A 114 13.99 -9.25 1.50
CA PHE A 114 14.09 -10.21 2.58
C PHE A 114 14.99 -11.39 2.20
N LYS A 115 14.78 -11.98 1.02
CA LYS A 115 15.57 -13.12 0.53
C LYS A 115 17.05 -12.79 0.26
N PHE A 116 17.36 -11.59 -0.20
CA PHE A 116 18.74 -11.18 -0.49
C PHE A 116 19.50 -10.66 0.73
N MET A 117 18.80 -10.26 1.79
CA MET A 117 19.39 -9.76 3.03
C MET A 117 19.34 -10.77 4.20
N SER A 118 18.71 -11.93 4.01
CA SER A 118 18.70 -13.08 4.93
C SER A 118 19.80 -14.08 4.57
#